data_AF-A0A8J4ISI5-F1
#
_entry.id   AF-A0A8J4ISI5-F1
#
_cell.length_a   1.000
_cell.length_b   1.000
_cell.length_c   1.000
_cell.angle_alpha   90.00
_cell.angle_beta   90.00
_cell.angle_gamma   90.00
#
_symmetry.space_group_name_H-M   'P 1'
#
loop_
_entity.id
_entity.type
_entity.pdbx_description
1 polymer ?
#
loop_
_entity_poly.entity_id
_entity_poly.type
_entity_poly.pdbx_seq_one_letter_code
_entity_poly.pdbx_strand_id
1 'polypeptide(L)'
;QKYIIDLAYSTAQEFVLDGKHQEAIPAALHALRFSTDVYGSTSVRLVPAYLLLAEASTGVGRLPEASKYLSQAQWIVLRTPDCSVAVQYKLHRSLGLFCAAEGNFEQALYHLANDIYLASSTFGLKSIEASGGYFHMANVFFRQNKMDVANSLYAEV
;
A
#
# COMPACT_ATOMS: atom_id res chain seq x y z
N GLN A 1 14.86 12.25 -16.56
CA GLN A 1 13.52 11.65 -16.39
C GLN A 1 13.35 10.94 -15.04
N LYS A 2 14.32 10.13 -14.57
CA LYS A 2 14.27 9.51 -13.22
C LYS A 2 14.00 10.52 -12.09
N TYR A 3 14.74 11.63 -12.05
CA TYR A 3 14.51 12.71 -11.08
C TYR A 3 13.05 13.22 -11.03
N ILE A 4 12.40 13.34 -12.19
CA ILE A 4 11.02 13.83 -12.27
C ILE A 4 10.03 12.77 -11.74
N ILE A 5 10.32 11.49 -11.97
CA ILE A 5 9.55 10.38 -11.40
C ILE A 5 9.65 10.41 -9.87
N ASP A 6 10.88 10.50 -9.35
CA ASP A 6 11.14 10.49 -7.91
C ASP A 6 10.51 11.70 -7.21
N LEU A 7 10.57 12.88 -7.84
CA LEU A 7 9.92 14.09 -7.34
C LEU A 7 8.39 13.91 -7.28
N ALA A 8 7.76 13.51 -8.38
CA ALA A 8 6.31 13.32 -8.43
C ALA A 8 5.83 12.25 -7.43
N TYR A 9 6.61 11.17 -7.30
CA TYR A 9 6.35 10.11 -6.32
C TYR A 9 6.43 10.63 -4.88
N SER A 10 7.52 11.33 -4.55
CA SER A 10 7.75 11.84 -3.19
C SER A 10 6.68 12.87 -2.80
N THR A 11 6.33 13.78 -3.71
CA THR A 11 5.24 14.75 -3.49
C THR A 11 3.89 14.06 -3.24
N ALA A 12 3.58 13.01 -4.02
CA ALA A 12 2.35 12.25 -3.80
C ALA A 12 2.36 11.53 -2.44
N GLN A 13 3.49 10.95 -2.07
CA GLN A 13 3.66 10.28 -0.77
C GLN A 13 3.51 11.25 0.40
N GLU A 14 4.12 12.43 0.32
CA GLU A 14 3.96 13.49 1.33
C GLU A 14 2.50 13.90 1.50
N PHE A 15 1.77 14.11 0.39
CA PHE A 15 0.34 14.42 0.48
C PHE A 15 -0.49 13.30 1.11
N VAL A 16 -0.19 12.03 0.81
CA VAL A 16 -0.87 10.89 1.46
C VAL A 16 -0.60 10.87 2.95
N LEU A 17 0.66 11.07 3.38
CA LEU A 17 1.04 11.09 4.79
C LEU A 17 0.38 12.25 5.56
N ASP A 18 0.22 13.39 4.90
CA ASP A 18 -0.50 14.56 5.42
C ASP A 18 -2.04 14.39 5.44
N GLY A 19 -2.58 13.28 4.92
CA GLY A 19 -4.03 13.07 4.75
C GLY A 19 -4.67 13.92 3.63
N LYS A 20 -3.86 14.61 2.83
CA LYS A 20 -4.26 15.43 1.68
C LYS A 20 -4.49 14.57 0.44
N HIS A 21 -5.43 13.64 0.55
CA HIS A 21 -5.62 12.59 -0.44
C HIS A 21 -6.10 13.12 -1.81
N GLN A 22 -6.84 14.24 -1.87
CA GLN A 22 -7.23 14.83 -3.15
C GLN A 22 -6.01 15.40 -3.90
N GLU A 23 -5.09 16.04 -3.17
CA GLU A 23 -3.87 16.65 -3.68
C GLU A 23 -2.84 15.60 -4.10
N ALA A 24 -2.83 14.43 -3.46
CA ALA A 24 -1.96 13.31 -3.82
C ALA A 24 -2.24 12.74 -5.21
N ILE A 25 -3.51 12.70 -5.64
CA ILE A 25 -3.93 12.07 -6.91
C ILE A 25 -3.18 12.63 -8.13
N PRO A 26 -3.16 13.95 -8.41
CA PRO A 26 -2.46 14.46 -9.59
C PRO A 26 -0.95 14.18 -9.56
N ALA A 27 -0.31 14.26 -8.40
CA ALA A 27 1.12 13.94 -8.25
C ALA A 27 1.38 12.44 -8.54
N ALA A 28 0.55 11.55 -8.02
CA ALA A 28 0.67 10.10 -8.24
C ALA A 28 0.38 9.72 -9.71
N LEU A 29 -0.59 10.38 -10.36
CA LEU A 29 -0.85 10.22 -11.80
C LEU A 29 0.36 10.65 -12.65
N HIS A 30 1.02 11.75 -12.28
CA HIS A 30 2.26 12.17 -12.94
C HIS A 30 3.39 11.15 -12.73
N ALA A 31 3.57 10.66 -11.51
CA ALA A 31 4.54 9.60 -11.22
C ALA A 31 4.28 8.34 -12.07
N LEU A 32 3.02 7.91 -12.18
CA LEU A 32 2.63 6.77 -13.00
C LEU A 32 2.89 7.01 -14.49
N ARG A 33 2.50 8.18 -15.02
CA ARG A 33 2.72 8.53 -16.43
C ARG A 33 4.20 8.51 -16.78
N PHE A 34 5.02 9.24 -16.03
CA PHE A 34 6.46 9.30 -16.28
C PHE A 34 7.15 7.94 -16.11
N SER A 35 6.69 7.12 -15.15
CA SER A 35 7.20 5.75 -14.99
C SER A 35 6.82 4.85 -16.18
N THR A 36 5.60 5.00 -16.70
CA THR A 36 5.13 4.27 -17.88
C THR A 36 5.96 4.63 -19.11
N ASP A 37 6.25 5.91 -19.31
CA ASP A 37 7.06 6.40 -20.44
C ASP A 37 8.50 5.86 -20.40
N VAL A 38 9.07 5.72 -19.21
CA VAL A 38 10.49 5.30 -19.03
C VAL A 38 10.64 3.77 -18.97
N TYR A 39 9.72 3.07 -18.31
CA TYR A 39 9.88 1.66 -17.98
C TYR A 39 8.91 0.73 -18.71
N GLY A 40 7.90 1.28 -19.39
CA GLY A 40 6.83 0.52 -20.03
C GLY A 40 5.68 0.17 -19.08
N SER A 41 4.50 -0.08 -19.65
CA SER A 41 3.22 -0.26 -18.93
C SER A 41 3.12 -1.52 -18.07
N THR A 42 4.01 -2.50 -18.25
CA THR A 42 3.98 -3.76 -17.50
C THR A 42 5.14 -3.88 -16.51
N SER A 43 5.91 -2.81 -16.30
CA SER A 43 7.09 -2.86 -15.43
C SER A 43 6.70 -2.81 -13.95
N VAL A 44 7.34 -3.65 -13.13
CA VAL A 44 7.19 -3.65 -11.67
C VAL A 44 7.50 -2.29 -11.03
N ARG A 45 8.26 -1.43 -11.72
CA ARG A 45 8.57 -0.06 -11.29
C ARG A 45 7.34 0.86 -11.25
N LEU A 46 6.22 0.49 -11.85
CA LEU A 46 4.96 1.25 -11.80
C LEU A 46 4.15 0.95 -10.52
N VAL A 47 4.41 -0.20 -9.86
CA VAL A 47 3.64 -0.64 -8.70
C VAL A 47 3.55 0.43 -7.61
N PRO A 48 4.65 1.09 -7.18
CA PRO A 48 4.56 2.12 -6.14
C PRO A 48 3.60 3.27 -6.48
N ALA A 49 3.53 3.70 -7.75
CA ALA A 49 2.61 4.77 -8.16
C ALA A 49 1.15 4.29 -8.16
N TYR A 50 0.89 3.05 -8.57
CA TYR A 50 -0.45 2.45 -8.46
C TYR A 50 -0.90 2.32 -7.00
N LEU A 51 -0.01 1.95 -6.08
CA LEU A 51 -0.34 1.84 -4.66
C LEU A 51 -0.69 3.22 -4.05
N LEU A 52 0.06 4.28 -4.39
CA LEU A 52 -0.26 5.64 -3.95
C LEU A 52 -1.61 6.12 -4.50
N LEU A 53 -1.91 5.83 -5.77
CA LEU A 53 -3.21 6.15 -6.35
C LEU A 53 -4.34 5.40 -5.65
N ALA A 54 -4.15 4.12 -5.35
CA ALA A 54 -5.12 3.33 -4.62
C ALA A 54 -5.38 3.91 -3.22
N GLU A 55 -4.33 4.23 -2.48
CA GLU A 55 -4.43 4.79 -1.13
C GLU A 55 -5.12 6.16 -1.14
N ALA A 56 -4.70 7.06 -2.03
CA ALA A 56 -5.34 8.37 -2.19
C ALA A 56 -6.81 8.24 -2.61
N SER A 57 -7.13 7.40 -3.59
CA SER A 57 -8.51 7.13 -4.02
C SER A 57 -9.37 6.56 -2.89
N THR A 58 -8.83 5.65 -2.06
CA THR A 58 -9.52 5.15 -0.87
C THR A 58 -9.76 6.26 0.15
N GLY A 59 -8.75 7.09 0.43
CA GLY A 59 -8.84 8.19 1.38
C GLY A 59 -9.89 9.25 1.02
N VAL A 60 -10.22 9.39 -0.27
CA VAL A 60 -11.29 10.26 -0.76
C VAL A 60 -12.63 9.55 -0.99
N GLY A 61 -12.74 8.27 -0.65
CA GLY A 61 -13.95 7.45 -0.80
C GLY A 61 -14.24 6.95 -2.22
N ARG A 62 -13.29 7.08 -3.17
CA ARG A 62 -13.43 6.59 -4.55
C ARG A 62 -13.01 5.11 -4.65
N LEU A 63 -13.70 4.25 -3.91
CA LEU A 63 -13.38 2.81 -3.82
C LEU A 63 -13.32 2.08 -5.18
N PRO A 64 -14.23 2.34 -6.16
CA PRO A 64 -14.13 1.70 -7.47
C PRO A 64 -12.86 2.09 -8.25
N GLU A 65 -12.32 3.28 -8.01
CA GLU A 65 -11.07 3.74 -8.63
C GLU A 65 -9.87 3.08 -7.95
N ALA A 66 -9.86 3.06 -6.61
CA ALA A 66 -8.83 2.39 -5.82
C ALA A 66 -8.70 0.90 -6.19
N SER A 67 -9.82 0.19 -6.31
CA SER A 67 -9.87 -1.22 -6.71
C SER A 67 -9.21 -1.46 -8.08
N LYS A 68 -9.44 -0.56 -9.06
CA LYS A 68 -8.80 -0.65 -10.38
C LYS A 68 -7.29 -0.50 -10.28
N TYR A 69 -6.79 0.46 -9.50
CA TYR A 69 -5.35 0.65 -9.33
C TYR A 69 -4.69 -0.54 -8.60
N LEU A 70 -5.33 -1.09 -7.58
CA LEU A 70 -4.85 -2.29 -6.89
C LEU A 70 -4.82 -3.50 -7.81
N SER A 71 -5.84 -3.67 -8.66
CA SER A 71 -5.88 -4.75 -9.64
C SER A 71 -4.71 -4.66 -10.64
N GLN A 72 -4.37 -3.46 -11.10
CA GLN A 72 -3.20 -3.24 -11.96
C GLN A 72 -1.89 -3.56 -11.23
N ALA A 73 -1.72 -3.07 -10.01
CA ALA A 73 -0.54 -3.36 -9.19
C ALA A 73 -0.38 -4.87 -8.94
N GLN A 74 -1.46 -5.56 -8.57
CA GLN A 74 -1.47 -6.99 -8.32
C GLN A 74 -1.13 -7.79 -9.59
N TRP A 75 -1.72 -7.42 -10.72
CA TRP A 75 -1.43 -8.08 -11.99
C TRP A 75 0.04 -7.94 -12.39
N ILE A 76 0.64 -6.75 -12.23
CA ILE A 76 2.07 -6.53 -12.52
C ILE A 76 2.94 -7.40 -11.61
N VAL A 77 2.63 -7.47 -10.30
CA VAL A 77 3.37 -8.31 -9.35
C VAL A 77 3.26 -9.79 -9.73
N LEU A 78 2.06 -10.29 -10.04
CA LEU A 78 1.83 -11.68 -10.46
C LEU A 78 2.58 -12.05 -11.73
N ARG A 79 2.75 -11.09 -12.65
CA ARG A 79 3.45 -11.30 -13.93
C ARG A 79 4.96 -11.09 -13.86
N THR A 80 5.50 -10.63 -12.73
CA THR A 80 6.92 -10.37 -12.56
C THR A 80 7.57 -11.56 -11.88
N PRO A 81 8.36 -12.39 -12.59
CA PRO A 81 9.14 -13.46 -11.96
C PRO A 81 10.07 -12.86 -10.92
N ASP A 82 10.24 -13.56 -9.78
CA ASP A 82 11.12 -13.13 -8.69
C ASP A 82 10.86 -11.71 -8.20
N CYS A 83 9.58 -11.28 -8.22
CA CYS A 83 9.20 -9.96 -7.71
C CYS A 83 9.72 -9.78 -6.28
N SER A 84 10.43 -8.68 -6.03
CA SER A 84 11.07 -8.48 -4.72
C SER A 84 10.04 -8.45 -3.59
N VAL A 85 10.40 -9.02 -2.43
CA VAL A 85 9.56 -8.98 -1.24
C VAL A 85 9.18 -7.55 -0.84
N ALA A 86 10.09 -6.59 -1.07
CA ALA A 86 9.87 -5.16 -0.86
C ALA A 86 8.66 -4.56 -1.60
N VAL A 87 8.30 -5.14 -2.76
CA VAL A 87 7.11 -4.75 -3.51
C VAL A 87 5.89 -5.55 -3.07
N GLN A 88 6.07 -6.86 -2.82
CA GLN A 88 4.99 -7.75 -2.43
C GLN A 88 4.34 -7.34 -1.10
N TYR A 89 5.13 -7.05 -0.06
CA TYR A 89 4.56 -6.68 1.25
C TYR A 89 3.75 -5.38 1.17
N LYS A 90 4.24 -4.39 0.39
CA LYS A 90 3.52 -3.12 0.17
C LYS A 90 2.19 -3.32 -0.55
N LEU A 91 2.16 -4.21 -1.55
CA LEU A 91 0.92 -4.57 -2.22
C LEU A 91 -0.08 -5.20 -1.24
N HIS A 92 0.37 -6.14 -0.41
CA HIS A 92 -0.45 -6.75 0.63
C HIS A 92 -0.97 -5.72 1.63
N ARG A 93 -0.13 -4.77 2.06
CA ARG A 93 -0.58 -3.67 2.92
C ARG A 93 -1.73 -2.88 2.28
N SER A 94 -1.55 -2.41 1.05
CA SER A 94 -2.57 -1.61 0.36
C SER A 94 -3.86 -2.38 0.11
N LEU A 95 -3.79 -3.68 -0.21
CA LEU A 95 -4.97 -4.55 -0.32
C LEU A 95 -5.69 -4.68 1.03
N GLY A 96 -4.93 -4.89 2.12
CA GLY A 96 -5.50 -5.00 3.46
C GLY A 96 -6.21 -3.73 3.92
N LEU A 97 -5.59 -2.57 3.67
CA LEU A 97 -6.19 -1.26 3.94
C LEU A 97 -7.46 -1.01 3.12
N PHE A 98 -7.45 -1.38 1.85
CA PHE A 98 -8.61 -1.28 0.97
C PHE A 98 -9.77 -2.14 1.49
N CYS A 99 -9.53 -3.42 1.80
CA CYS A 99 -10.54 -4.29 2.38
C CYS A 99 -11.09 -3.76 3.72
N ALA A 100 -10.23 -3.19 4.56
CA ALA A 100 -10.66 -2.56 5.81
C ALA A 100 -11.54 -1.31 5.59
N ALA A 101 -11.28 -0.55 4.53
CA ALA A 101 -12.12 0.58 4.12
C ALA A 101 -13.48 0.14 3.56
N GLU A 102 -13.54 -1.01 2.89
CA GLU A 102 -14.79 -1.65 2.46
C GLU A 102 -15.57 -2.32 3.61
N GLY A 103 -14.96 -2.42 4.81
CA GLY A 103 -15.54 -3.14 5.94
C GLY A 103 -15.35 -4.67 5.89
N ASN A 104 -14.63 -5.18 4.89
CA ASN A 104 -14.28 -6.59 4.79
C ASN A 104 -13.05 -6.90 5.66
N PHE A 105 -13.29 -7.00 6.97
CA PHE A 105 -12.21 -7.17 7.94
C PHE A 105 -11.51 -8.54 7.84
N GLU A 106 -12.18 -9.59 7.37
CA GLU A 106 -11.55 -10.90 7.20
C GLU A 106 -10.44 -10.85 6.14
N GLN A 107 -10.76 -10.31 4.95
CA GLN A 107 -9.77 -10.12 3.89
C GLN A 107 -8.70 -9.10 4.27
N ALA A 108 -9.08 -8.05 5.02
CA ALA A 108 -8.10 -7.09 5.54
C ALA A 108 -7.04 -7.79 6.41
N LEU A 109 -7.45 -8.62 7.36
CA LEU A 109 -6.54 -9.35 8.24
C LEU A 109 -5.68 -10.37 7.47
N TYR A 110 -6.25 -11.06 6.47
CA TYR A 110 -5.49 -11.96 5.62
C TYR A 110 -4.34 -11.22 4.90
N HIS A 111 -4.64 -10.09 4.28
CA HIS A 111 -3.63 -9.32 3.55
C HIS A 111 -2.61 -8.69 4.50
N LEU A 112 -3.03 -8.15 5.65
CA LEU A 112 -2.12 -7.56 6.63
C LEU A 112 -1.21 -8.60 7.31
N ALA A 113 -1.69 -9.83 7.52
CA ALA A 113 -0.85 -10.92 8.01
C ALA A 113 0.27 -11.28 7.00
N ASN A 114 -0.05 -11.28 5.70
CA ASN A 114 0.95 -11.49 4.64
C ASN A 114 1.95 -10.32 4.55
N ASP A 115 1.50 -9.07 4.70
CA ASP A 115 2.38 -7.89 4.83
C ASP A 115 3.39 -8.09 5.96
N ILE A 116 2.91 -8.35 7.17
CA ILE A 116 3.77 -8.56 8.36
C ILE A 116 4.74 -9.71 8.13
N TYR A 117 4.28 -10.86 7.62
CA TYR A 117 5.13 -12.02 7.36
C TYR A 117 6.25 -11.72 6.35
N LEU A 118 5.90 -11.09 5.22
CA LEU A 118 6.85 -10.75 4.16
C LEU A 118 7.86 -9.69 4.62
N ALA A 119 7.39 -8.66 5.33
CA ALA A 119 8.26 -7.62 5.86
C ALA A 119 9.21 -8.18 6.93
N SER A 120 8.67 -8.90 7.92
CA SER A 120 9.48 -9.45 9.02
C SER A 120 10.48 -10.51 8.56
N SER A 121 10.14 -11.35 7.58
CA SER A 121 11.07 -12.35 7.02
C SER A 121 12.24 -11.73 6.25
N THR A 122 12.07 -10.51 5.74
CA THR A 122 13.10 -9.81 4.95
C THR A 122 13.92 -8.83 5.79
N PHE A 123 13.26 -8.07 6.67
CA PHE A 123 13.85 -6.93 7.39
C PHE A 123 13.97 -7.16 8.90
N GLY A 124 13.40 -8.25 9.41
CA GLY A 124 13.35 -8.59 10.83
C GLY A 124 12.05 -8.14 11.50
N LEU A 125 11.73 -8.78 12.63
CA LEU A 125 10.46 -8.56 13.36
C LEU A 125 10.30 -7.13 13.90
N LYS A 126 11.40 -6.46 14.25
CA LYS A 126 11.41 -5.11 14.83
C LYS A 126 11.72 -4.01 13.81
N SER A 127 11.55 -4.29 12.53
CA SER A 127 11.84 -3.32 11.47
C SER A 127 10.69 -2.32 11.29
N ILE A 128 11.02 -1.15 10.74
CA ILE A 128 10.02 -0.12 10.40
C ILE A 128 9.04 -0.65 9.34
N GLU A 129 9.51 -1.52 8.45
CA GLU A 129 8.66 -2.17 7.45
C GLU A 129 7.62 -3.07 8.10
N ALA A 130 7.97 -3.85 9.13
CA ALA A 130 7.04 -4.72 9.84
C ALA A 130 6.06 -3.93 10.73
N SER A 131 6.51 -2.85 11.39
CA SER A 131 5.69 -2.07 12.32
C SER A 131 4.43 -1.47 11.69
N GLY A 132 4.53 -1.01 10.43
CA GLY A 132 3.35 -0.51 9.71
C GLY A 132 2.26 -1.57 9.52
N GLY A 133 2.63 -2.84 9.30
CA GLY A 133 1.68 -3.94 9.20
C GLY A 133 0.98 -4.22 10.53
N TYR A 134 1.74 -4.26 11.63
CA TYR A 134 1.19 -4.41 12.99
C TYR A 134 0.21 -3.28 13.33
N PHE A 135 0.58 -2.04 13.07
CA PHE A 135 -0.27 -0.87 13.31
C PHE A 135 -1.61 -0.97 12.57
N HIS A 136 -1.60 -1.33 11.28
CA HIS A 136 -2.82 -1.46 10.51
C HIS A 136 -3.67 -2.67 10.93
N MET A 137 -3.04 -3.80 11.29
CA MET A 137 -3.76 -4.98 11.78
C MET A 137 -4.44 -4.69 13.12
N ALA A 138 -3.75 -3.95 14.00
CA ALA A 138 -4.30 -3.48 15.27
C ALA A 138 -5.52 -2.57 15.06
N ASN A 139 -5.47 -1.64 14.09
CA ASN A 139 -6.62 -0.80 13.73
C ASN A 139 -7.84 -1.61 13.27
N VAL A 140 -7.63 -2.72 12.54
CA VAL A 140 -8.73 -3.61 12.13
C VAL A 140 -9.35 -4.31 13.35
N PHE A 141 -8.53 -4.85 14.26
CA PHE A 141 -9.05 -5.46 15.49
C PHE A 141 -9.73 -4.46 16.43
N PHE A 142 -9.22 -3.23 16.50
CA PHE A 142 -9.86 -2.13 17.22
C PHE A 142 -11.26 -1.85 16.68
N ARG A 143 -11.42 -1.77 15.35
CA ARG A 143 -12.74 -1.62 14.69
C ARG A 143 -13.69 -2.80 14.94
N GLN A 144 -13.16 -3.98 15.22
CA GLN A 144 -13.93 -5.16 15.64
C GLN A 144 -14.21 -5.22 17.15
N ASN A 145 -13.79 -4.21 17.93
CA ASN A 145 -13.88 -4.17 19.40
C ASN A 145 -13.11 -5.31 20.10
N LYS A 146 -12.08 -5.87 19.46
CA LYS A 146 -11.20 -6.91 20.02
C LYS A 146 -9.97 -6.26 20.66
N MET A 147 -10.21 -5.53 21.75
CA MET A 147 -9.22 -4.63 22.36
C MET A 147 -7.96 -5.33 22.85
N ASP A 148 -8.06 -6.54 23.40
CA ASP A 148 -6.89 -7.28 23.89
C ASP A 148 -5.89 -7.59 22.76
N VAL A 149 -6.40 -7.98 21.59
CA VAL A 149 -5.59 -8.28 20.41
C VAL A 149 -5.06 -6.99 19.76
N ALA A 150 -5.87 -5.94 19.72
CA ALA A 150 -5.41 -4.65 19.20
C ALA A 150 -4.24 -4.10 20.03
N ASN A 151 -4.35 -4.13 21.36
CA ASN A 151 -3.32 -3.63 22.27
C ASN A 151 -2.02 -4.44 22.20
N SER A 152 -2.10 -5.77 22.04
CA SER A 152 -0.88 -6.58 21.88
C SER A 152 -0.14 -6.24 20.57
N LEU A 153 -0.86 -5.98 19.48
CA LEU A 153 -0.27 -5.59 18.21
C LEU A 153 0.29 -4.16 18.23
N TYR A 154 -0.39 -3.21 18.89
CA TYR A 154 0.14 -1.85 19.06
C TYR A 154 1.45 -1.82 19.86
N ALA A 155 1.69 -2.78 20.76
CA ALA A 155 2.94 -2.87 21.51
C ALA A 155 4.15 -3.29 20.65
N GLU A 156 3.92 -3.78 19.43
CA GLU A 156 4.97 -4.16 18.46
C GLU A 156 5.33 -3.03 17.47
N VAL A 157 4.71 -1.85 17.60
CA VAL A 157 4.93 -0.66 16.74
C VAL A 157 5.94 0.28 17.37
#